data_AF-A0A0B7J3M7-F1
#
_entry.id   AF-A0A0B7J3M7-F1
#
_cell.length_a   1.000
_cell.length_b   1.000
_cell.length_c   1.000
_cell.angle_alpha   90.00
_cell.angle_beta   90.00
_cell.angle_gamma   90.00
#
_symmetry.space_group_name_H-M   'P 1'
#
loop_
_entity.id
_entity.type
_entity.pdbx_description
1 polymer ?
#
loop_
_entity_poly.entity_id
_entity_poly.type
_entity_poly.pdbx_seq_one_letter_code
_entity_poly.pdbx_strand_id
1 'polypeptide(L)'
;MWLRHDLESFKKRLKALETKVANDGIVLSDNQLAVLEKVKNQREASGEIETMHPGYLGSQDTYYVGNIKGIGRIYQQTFVDTY
;
A
#
# COMPACT_ATOMS: atom_id res chain seq x y z
N MET A 1 2.36 -27.21 10.37
CA MET A 1 2.94 -27.08 9.02
C MET A 1 2.80 -25.65 8.52
N TRP A 2 1.58 -25.13 8.32
CA TRP A 2 1.31 -23.77 7.80
C TRP A 2 1.97 -22.61 8.57
N LEU A 3 1.94 -22.62 9.91
CA LEU A 3 2.55 -21.58 10.75
C LEU A 3 4.09 -21.49 10.57
N ARG A 4 4.75 -22.60 10.22
CA ARG A 4 6.22 -22.64 10.04
C ARG A 4 6.67 -22.03 8.71
N HIS A 5 5.74 -21.87 7.77
CA HIS A 5 5.99 -21.32 6.44
C HIS A 5 5.38 -19.94 6.25
N ASP A 6 4.89 -19.30 7.32
CA ASP A 6 4.20 -18.01 7.26
C ASP A 6 2.95 -18.05 6.35
N LEU A 7 2.22 -19.17 6.36
CA LEU A 7 1.03 -19.40 5.52
C LEU A 7 -0.23 -19.65 6.36
N GLU A 8 -0.32 -19.12 7.57
CA GLU A 8 -1.42 -19.41 8.49
C GLU A 8 -2.73 -18.70 8.11
N SER A 9 -2.68 -17.55 7.42
CA SER A 9 -3.86 -16.80 7.00
C SER A 9 -4.08 -16.85 5.49
N PHE A 10 -5.34 -16.63 5.07
CA PHE A 10 -5.69 -16.52 3.65
C PHE A 10 -4.92 -15.38 2.97
N LYS A 11 -4.77 -14.22 3.63
CA LYS A 11 -3.99 -13.07 3.11
C LYS A 11 -2.53 -13.45 2.85
N LYS A 12 -1.88 -14.16 3.80
CA LYS A 12 -0.49 -14.61 3.63
C LYS A 12 -0.34 -15.65 2.52
N ARG A 13 -1.27 -16.59 2.41
CA ARG A 13 -1.30 -17.57 1.31
C ARG A 13 -1.44 -16.92 -0.05
N LEU A 14 -2.30 -15.91 -0.16
CA LEU A 14 -2.51 -15.18 -1.41
C LEU A 14 -1.25 -14.39 -1.81
N LYS A 15 -0.63 -13.69 -0.86
CA LYS A 15 0.64 -12.98 -1.10
C LYS A 15 1.76 -13.93 -1.53
N ALA A 16 1.87 -15.09 -0.88
CA ALA A 16 2.83 -16.11 -1.28
C ALA A 16 2.55 -16.66 -2.70
N LEU A 17 1.28 -16.79 -3.08
CA LEU A 17 0.90 -17.18 -4.44
C LEU A 17 1.28 -16.10 -5.46
N GLU A 18 1.03 -14.82 -5.17
CA GLU A 18 1.43 -13.68 -6.02
C GLU A 18 2.95 -13.66 -6.24
N THR A 19 3.75 -13.78 -5.18
CA THR A 19 5.21 -13.85 -5.27
C THR A 19 5.67 -15.05 -6.09
N LYS A 20 5.04 -16.21 -5.89
CA LYS A 20 5.42 -17.43 -6.62
C LYS A 20 5.10 -17.33 -8.11
N VAL A 21 3.96 -16.73 -8.47
CA VAL A 21 3.59 -16.48 -9.88
C VAL A 21 4.59 -15.53 -10.54
N ALA A 22 4.99 -14.46 -9.84
CA ALA A 22 5.95 -13.48 -10.35
C ALA A 22 7.35 -14.07 -10.57
N ASN A 23 7.81 -14.95 -9.67
CA ASN A 23 9.15 -15.54 -9.74
C ASN A 23 9.23 -16.76 -10.67
N ASP A 24 8.23 -17.65 -10.60
CA ASP A 24 8.27 -18.96 -11.27
C ASP A 24 7.50 -18.95 -12.61
N GLY A 25 6.80 -17.86 -12.95
CA GLY A 25 6.03 -17.74 -14.20
C GLY A 25 4.84 -18.69 -14.28
N ILE A 26 4.22 -19.01 -13.14
CA ILE A 26 3.12 -19.99 -13.07
C ILE A 26 1.88 -19.44 -13.77
N VAL A 27 1.32 -20.23 -14.70
CA VAL A 27 0.03 -19.93 -15.32
C VAL A 27 -1.09 -20.25 -14.33
N LEU A 28 -1.89 -19.23 -14.00
CA LEU A 28 -3.05 -19.36 -13.13
C LEU A 28 -4.28 -19.83 -13.90
N SER A 29 -5.17 -20.58 -13.23
CA SER A 29 -6.52 -20.84 -13.74
C SER A 29 -7.42 -19.61 -13.63
N ASP A 30 -8.46 -19.53 -14.45
CA ASP A 30 -9.43 -18.43 -14.45
C ASP A 30 -10.04 -18.18 -13.07
N ASN A 31 -10.33 -19.25 -12.31
CA ASN A 31 -10.85 -19.15 -10.95
C ASN A 31 -9.85 -18.52 -9.98
N GLN A 32 -8.55 -18.82 -10.12
CA GLN A 32 -7.50 -18.23 -9.28
C GLN A 32 -7.29 -16.75 -9.63
N LEU A 33 -7.34 -16.41 -10.92
CA LEU A 33 -7.25 -15.03 -11.38
C LEU A 33 -8.42 -14.19 -10.84
N ALA A 34 -9.65 -14.69 -10.95
CA ALA A 34 -10.85 -14.02 -10.43
C ALA A 34 -10.76 -13.76 -8.91
N VAL A 35 -10.16 -14.69 -8.14
CA VAL A 35 -9.94 -14.50 -6.70
C VAL A 35 -8.92 -13.39 -6.43
N LEU A 36 -7.82 -13.33 -7.19
CA LEU A 36 -6.81 -12.29 -7.06
C LEU A 36 -7.38 -10.91 -7.39
N GLU A 37 -8.10 -10.80 -8.51
CA GLU A 37 -8.76 -9.55 -8.92
C GLU A 37 -9.78 -9.07 -7.88
N LYS A 38 -10.59 -9.99 -7.33
CA LYS A 38 -11.55 -9.64 -6.27
C LYS A 38 -10.85 -9.08 -5.03
N VAL A 39 -9.75 -9.69 -4.62
CA VAL A 39 -8.99 -9.21 -3.45
C VAL A 39 -8.31 -7.88 -3.74
N LYS A 40 -7.76 -7.69 -4.94
CA LYS A 40 -7.18 -6.41 -5.36
C LYS A 40 -8.23 -5.30 -5.31
N ASN A 41 -9.41 -5.52 -5.89
CA ASN A 41 -10.50 -4.55 -5.87
C ASN A 41 -10.97 -4.22 -4.44
N GLN A 42 -10.95 -5.19 -3.53
CA GLN A 42 -11.25 -4.96 -2.11
C GLN A 42 -10.20 -4.10 -1.42
N ARG A 43 -8.91 -4.32 -1.71
CA ARG A 43 -7.81 -3.49 -1.17
C ARG A 43 -7.92 -2.05 -1.66
N GLU A 44 -8.13 -1.86 -2.97
CA GLU A 44 -8.36 -0.53 -3.57
C GLU A 44 -9.58 0.17 -2.97
N ALA A 45 -10.71 -0.56 -2.81
CA ALA A 45 -11.91 -0.01 -2.19
C ALA A 45 -11.71 0.36 -0.70
N SER A 46 -10.78 -0.29 -0.01
CA SER A 46 -10.39 0.06 1.37
C SER A 46 -9.41 1.24 1.46
N GLY A 47 -8.95 1.75 0.32
CA GLY A 47 -7.98 2.84 0.25
C GLY A 47 -6.52 2.40 0.41
N GLU A 48 -6.22 1.10 0.32
CA GLU A 48 -4.83 0.64 0.20
C GLU A 48 -4.29 1.08 -1.19
N ILE A 49 -3.15 1.78 -1.19
CA ILE A 49 -2.45 2.22 -2.40
C ILE A 49 -1.13 1.44 -2.46
N GLU A 50 -0.87 0.77 -3.58
CA GLU A 50 0.42 0.12 -3.81
C GLU A 50 1.47 1.16 -4.23
N THR A 51 2.59 1.21 -3.50
CA THR A 51 3.72 2.10 -3.75
C THR A 51 4.92 1.29 -4.24
N MET A 52 5.49 1.68 -5.38
CA MET A 52 6.53 0.88 -6.03
C MET A 52 7.96 1.26 -5.62
N HIS A 53 8.18 2.50 -5.20
CA HIS A 53 9.47 3.02 -4.78
C HIS A 53 9.29 4.28 -3.90
N PRO A 54 10.33 4.71 -3.17
CA PRO A 54 10.32 6.00 -2.48
C PRO A 54 9.91 7.15 -3.41
N GLY A 55 9.14 8.10 -2.90
CA GLY A 55 8.59 9.24 -3.64
C GLY A 55 7.36 8.93 -4.51
N TYR A 56 6.87 7.69 -4.52
CA TYR A 56 5.68 7.31 -5.28
C TYR A 56 4.38 7.85 -4.65
N LEU A 57 4.31 7.85 -3.32
CA LEU A 57 3.17 8.37 -2.58
C LEU A 57 3.70 9.20 -1.40
N GLY A 58 3.19 10.41 -1.27
CA GLY A 58 3.52 11.30 -0.17
C GLY A 58 2.27 11.81 0.52
N SER A 59 2.36 11.92 1.85
CA SER A 59 1.38 12.63 2.65
C SER A 59 1.85 14.07 2.82
N GLN A 60 1.02 15.02 2.39
CA GLN A 60 1.30 16.44 2.51
C GLN A 60 0.27 17.11 3.41
N ASP A 61 0.75 17.93 4.33
CA ASP A 61 -0.11 18.74 5.19
C ASP A 61 0.42 20.16 5.37
N THR A 62 -0.49 21.08 5.67
CA THR A 62 -0.20 22.49 5.96
C THR A 62 -0.85 22.88 7.28
N TYR A 63 -0.02 23.21 8.27
CA TYR A 63 -0.49 23.59 9.60
C TYR A 63 -0.23 25.08 9.89
N TYR A 64 -1.20 25.76 10.48
CA TYR A 64 -1.06 27.14 10.93
C TYR A 64 -0.23 27.21 12.21
N VAL A 65 0.92 27.87 12.15
CA VAL A 65 1.86 27.96 13.27
C VAL A 65 1.54 29.16 14.16
N GLY A 66 1.16 30.29 13.58
CA GLY A 66 0.89 31.51 14.35
C GLY A 66 0.96 32.79 13.53
N ASN A 67 0.88 33.94 14.21
CA ASN A 67 1.02 35.25 13.59
C ASN A 67 2.16 36.02 14.28
N ILE A 68 3.09 36.55 13.49
CA ILE A 68 4.16 37.42 13.99
C ILE A 68 3.90 38.85 13.54
N LYS A 69 3.85 39.78 14.50
CA LYS A 69 3.66 41.21 14.23
C LYS A 69 4.74 41.71 13.27
N GLY A 70 4.33 42.34 12.16
CA GLY A 70 5.21 42.84 11.11
C GLY A 70 5.58 41.83 10.02
N ILE A 71 5.27 40.54 10.21
CA ILE A 71 5.50 39.48 9.20
C ILE A 71 4.16 38.96 8.68
N GLY A 72 3.21 38.70 9.58
CA GLY A 72 1.90 38.13 9.26
C GLY A 72 1.75 36.68 9.71
N ARG A 73 0.85 35.96 9.03
CA ARG A 73 0.51 34.56 9.36
C ARG A 73 1.61 33.62 8.84
N ILE A 74 1.99 32.65 9.66
CA ILE A 74 2.97 31.63 9.35
C ILE A 74 2.28 30.29 9.28
N TYR A 75 2.57 29.57 8.20
CA TYR A 75 2.13 28.21 7.97
C TYR A 75 3.36 27.33 7.76
N GLN A 76 3.35 26.14 8.34
CA GLN A 76 4.34 25.12 8.08
C GLN A 76 3.76 24.11 7.10
N GLN A 77 4.53 23.79 6.07
CA GLN A 77 4.22 22.72 5.14
C GLN A 77 5.12 21.53 5.44
N THR A 78 4.52 20.36 5.63
CA THR A 78 5.24 19.10 5.84
C THR A 78 4.88 18.15 4.72
N PHE A 79 5.91 17.48 4.18
CA PHE A 79 5.75 16.39 3.23
C PHE A 79 6.46 15.16 3.76
N VAL A 80 5.76 14.03 3.81
CA VAL A 80 6.27 12.75 4.29
C VAL A 80 6.10 11.72 3.18
N ASP A 81 7.19 11.06 2.80
CA ASP A 81 7.14 9.88 1.93
C ASP A 81 6.51 8.72 2.70
N THR A 82 5.48 8.09 2.15
CA THR A 82 4.73 7.01 2.80
C THR A 82 5.12 5.61 2.30
N TYR A 83 6.29 5.50 1.65
CA TYR A 83 6.91 4.22 1.29
C TYR A 83 7.41 3.43 2.53
#